data_AF-A0A848CRW9-F1
#
_entry.id   AF-A0A848CRW9-F1
#
_cell.length_a   1.000
_cell.length_b   1.000
_cell.length_c   1.000
_cell.angle_alpha   90.00
_cell.angle_beta   90.00
_cell.angle_gamma   90.00
#
_symmetry.space_group_name_H-M   'P 1'
#
loop_
_entity.id
_entity.type
_entity.pdbx_description
1 polymer ?
#
loop_
_entity_poly.entity_id
_entity_poly.type
_entity_poly.pdbx_seq_one_letter_code
_entity_poly.pdbx_strand_id
1 'polypeptide(L)' 'MAEQKERAEKPAEKVKRIKCEGPVGSNGASVFRLPKQKGSLDIYPGQVLTIGNEITKEEAEQLLTTTSWKFSEVK' A
#
# COMPACT_ATOMS: atom_id res chain seq x y z
N MET A 1 -22.88 29.34 16.33
CA MET A 1 -21.55 28.84 16.73
C MET A 1 -21.04 27.95 15.62
N ALA A 2 -19.88 28.29 15.09
CA ALA A 2 -19.22 27.61 13.99
C ALA A 2 -18.44 26.40 14.51
N GLU A 3 -18.50 25.26 13.79
CA GLU A 3 -17.38 24.34 13.55
C GLU A 3 -17.82 23.30 12.51
N GLN A 4 -17.53 23.54 11.22
CA GLN A 4 -16.44 22.87 10.50
C GLN A 4 -16.49 21.33 10.52
N LYS A 5 -17.04 20.74 9.46
CA LYS A 5 -16.22 20.16 8.37
C LYS A 5 -17.15 19.50 7.35
N GLU A 6 -17.31 20.17 6.22
CA GLU A 6 -17.42 19.49 4.93
C GLU A 6 -16.27 18.48 4.84
N ARG A 7 -16.52 17.22 5.20
CA ARG A 7 -15.75 16.13 4.62
C ARG A 7 -16.33 15.95 3.23
N ALA A 8 -15.68 16.63 2.29
CA ALA A 8 -15.80 16.33 0.88
C ALA A 8 -15.86 14.82 0.69
N GLU A 9 -17.05 14.32 0.38
CA GLU A 9 -17.26 13.08 -0.34
C GLU A 9 -16.60 13.28 -1.70
N LYS A 10 -15.27 13.12 -1.75
CA LYS A 10 -14.61 12.82 -3.01
C LYS A 10 -15.23 11.51 -3.48
N PRO A 11 -15.65 11.41 -4.74
CA PRO A 11 -16.34 10.25 -5.26
C PRO A 11 -15.61 8.99 -4.83
N ALA A 12 -16.37 7.95 -4.47
CA ALA A 12 -15.89 6.63 -4.13
C ALA A 12 -15.15 5.99 -5.33
N GLU A 13 -14.01 6.58 -5.68
CA GLU A 13 -13.10 6.11 -6.70
C GLU A 13 -12.32 5.01 -6.03
N LYS A 14 -12.97 3.83 -5.99
CA LYS A 14 -12.44 2.50 -5.63
C LYS A 14 -11.10 2.62 -4.93
N VAL A 15 -11.13 2.83 -3.61
CA VAL A 15 -9.92 2.88 -2.78
C VAL A 15 -9.23 1.54 -2.96
N LYS A 16 -8.32 1.46 -3.94
CA LYS A 16 -7.64 0.22 -4.26
C LYS A 16 -6.70 -0.06 -3.11
N ARG A 17 -6.92 -1.14 -2.40
CA ARG A 17 -6.03 -1.57 -1.33
C ARG A 17 -5.23 -2.75 -1.85
N ILE A 18 -3.99 -2.86 -1.41
CA ILE A 18 -3.19 -4.05 -1.63
C ILE A 18 -2.86 -4.64 -0.27
N LYS A 19 -3.14 -5.92 -0.11
CA LYS A 19 -2.69 -6.69 1.03
C LYS A 19 -1.34 -7.30 0.67
N CYS A 20 -0.34 -6.96 1.47
CA CYS A 20 0.93 -7.66 1.48
C CYS A 20 0.71 -9.00 2.17
N GLU A 21 0.76 -10.12 1.44
CA GLU A 21 0.69 -11.45 2.06
C GLU A 21 2.03 -11.85 2.69
N GLY A 22 3.13 -11.27 2.21
CA GLY A 22 4.47 -11.45 2.75
C GLY A 22 5.50 -11.88 1.69
N PRO A 23 6.74 -12.19 2.09
CA PRO A 23 7.77 -12.63 1.18
C PRO A 23 7.40 -13.95 0.50
N VAL A 24 7.66 -14.06 -0.80
CA VAL A 24 7.52 -15.31 -1.55
C VAL A 24 8.80 -16.13 -1.35
N GLY A 25 8.69 -17.22 -0.59
CA GLY A 25 9.79 -18.14 -0.30
C GLY A 25 10.61 -17.76 0.94
N SER A 26 11.74 -18.46 1.16
CA SER A 26 12.71 -18.16 2.22
C SER A 26 13.57 -16.95 1.86
N ASN A 27 12.93 -15.79 1.69
CA ASN A 27 13.65 -14.57 1.35
C ASN A 27 14.35 -13.94 2.58
N GLY A 28 14.21 -14.52 3.78
CA GLY A 28 14.82 -14.05 5.04
C GLY A 28 14.39 -12.66 5.51
N ALA A 29 13.70 -11.91 4.65
CA ALA A 29 13.25 -10.55 4.88
C ALA A 29 12.00 -10.55 5.77
N SER A 30 12.10 -9.93 6.94
CA SER A 30 10.97 -9.73 7.85
C SER A 30 10.09 -8.54 7.45
N VAL A 31 10.62 -7.63 6.61
CA VAL A 31 9.96 -6.40 6.18
C VAL A 31 10.33 -6.10 4.72
N PHE A 32 9.36 -5.62 3.94
CA PHE A 32 9.59 -5.13 2.59
C PHE A 32 9.76 -3.62 2.65
N ARG A 33 10.98 -3.15 2.41
CA ARG A 33 11.26 -1.74 2.35
C ARG A 33 11.08 -1.24 0.92
N LEU A 34 10.01 -0.50 0.68
CA LEU A 34 9.78 0.17 -0.59
C LEU A 34 10.52 1.52 -0.59
N PRO A 35 11.54 1.70 -1.45
CA PRO A 35 12.29 2.95 -1.51
C PRO A 35 11.46 4.05 -2.18
N LYS A 36 11.13 5.09 -1.42
CA LYS A 36 10.39 6.25 -1.92
C LYS A 36 11.33 7.42 -2.20
N GLN A 37 10.88 8.38 -3.00
CA GLN A 37 11.62 9.63 -3.23
C GLN A 37 11.94 10.39 -1.91
N LYS A 38 11.09 10.26 -0.89
CA LYS A 38 11.35 10.76 0.47
C LYS A 38 11.23 9.63 1.49
N GLY A 39 12.34 8.91 1.67
CA GLY A 39 12.49 7.89 2.71
C GLY A 39 12.16 6.49 2.22
N SER A 40 11.83 5.62 3.17
CA SER A 40 11.50 4.23 2.90
C SER A 40 10.17 3.93 3.55
N LEU A 41 9.29 3.23 2.82
CA LEU A 41 8.08 2.68 3.40
C LEU A 41 8.36 1.23 3.79
N ASP A 42 8.41 0.98 5.09
CA ASP A 42 8.54 -0.37 5.64
C ASP A 42 7.17 -1.05 5.66
N ILE A 43 7.02 -2.11 4.86
CA ILE A 43 5.79 -2.87 4.68
C ILE A 43 5.96 -4.23 5.34
N TYR A 44 5.06 -4.57 6.24
CA TYR A 44 5.09 -5.84 6.96
C TYR A 44 4.21 -6.89 6.28
N PRO A 45 4.57 -8.19 6.39
CA PRO A 45 3.71 -9.26 5.92
C PRO A 45 2.35 -9.24 6.66
N GLY A 46 1.26 -9.39 5.92
CA GLY A 46 -0.11 -9.28 6.40
C GLY A 46 -0.68 -7.85 6.40
N GLN A 47 0.14 -6.83 6.15
CA GLN A 47 -0.29 -5.43 6.16
C GLN A 47 -1.12 -5.07 4.92
N VAL A 48 -2.15 -4.25 5.09
CA VAL A 48 -2.95 -3.71 3.99
C VAL A 48 -2.54 -2.27 3.75
N LEU A 49 -2.10 -1.97 2.53
CA LEU A 49 -1.72 -0.65 2.08
C LEU A 49 -2.80 -0.08 1.18
N THR A 50 -3.07 1.20 1.36
CA THR A 50 -4.07 1.92 0.58
C THR A 50 -3.41 2.69 -0.56
N ILE A 51 -3.76 2.36 -1.81
CA ILE A 51 -3.30 3.08 -3.01
C ILE A 51 -3.97 4.46 -3.04
N GLY A 52 -3.16 5.50 -3.22
CA GLY A 52 -3.57 6.92 -3.19
C GLY A 52 -3.43 7.58 -1.82
N ASN A 53 -3.16 6.81 -0.75
CA ASN A 53 -2.94 7.35 0.59
C ASN A 53 -1.57 6.94 1.15
N GLU A 54 -1.32 5.63 1.26
CA GLU A 54 -0.06 5.09 1.79
C GLU A 54 0.97 4.85 0.70
N ILE A 55 0.53 4.45 -0.50
CA ILE A 55 1.39 4.22 -1.68
C ILE A 55 0.71 4.79 -2.92
N THR A 56 1.46 5.12 -3.96
CA THR A 56 0.89 5.54 -5.26
C THR A 56 0.54 4.33 -6.12
N LYS A 57 -0.15 4.55 -7.24
CA LYS A 57 -0.47 3.48 -8.20
C LYS A 57 0.80 2.82 -8.75
N GLU A 58 1.80 3.63 -9.13
CA GLU A 58 3.08 3.13 -9.65
C GLU A 58 3.78 2.21 -8.65
N GLU A 59 3.82 2.62 -7.37
CA GLU A 59 4.38 1.84 -6.28
C GLU A 59 3.62 0.51 -6.10
N ALA A 60 2.29 0.55 -6.15
CA ALA A 60 1.47 -0.65 -6.05
C ALA A 60 1.68 -1.60 -7.24
N GLU A 61 1.84 -1.07 -8.45
CA GLU A 61 2.17 -1.86 -9.64
C GLU A 61 3.56 -2.49 -9.51
N GLN A 62 4.56 -1.77 -8.98
CA GLN A 62 5.86 -2.36 -8.66
C GLN A 62 5.77 -3.48 -7.63
N LEU A 63 4.95 -3.31 -6.59
CA LEU A 63 4.72 -4.33 -5.56
C LEU A 63 4.04 -5.56 -6.20
N LEU A 64 3.00 -5.38 -7.01
CA LEU A 64 2.33 -6.47 -7.72
C LEU A 64 3.22 -7.18 -8.75
N THR A 65 4.19 -6.47 -9.32
CA THR A 65 5.16 -7.02 -10.29
C THR A 65 6.35 -7.69 -9.59
N THR A 66 6.56 -7.42 -8.31
CA THR A 66 7.66 -7.99 -7.54
C THR A 66 7.44 -9.49 -7.33
N THR A 67 8.41 -10.30 -7.71
CA THR A 67 8.39 -11.75 -7.49
C THR A 67 8.88 -12.16 -6.10
N SER A 68 9.57 -11.27 -5.39
CA SER A 68 10.11 -11.52 -4.05
C SER A 68 9.05 -11.50 -2.95
N TRP A 69 7.89 -10.86 -3.17
CA TRP A 69 6.85 -10.62 -2.18
C TRP A 69 5.48 -10.69 -2.83
N LYS A 70 4.52 -11.31 -2.14
CA LYS A 70 3.18 -11.54 -2.67
C LYS A 70 2.28 -10.41 -2.22
N PHE A 71 1.73 -9.69 -3.19
CA PHE A 71 0.75 -8.65 -2.98
C PHE A 71 -0.53 -9.03 -3.68
N SER A 72 -1.65 -8.85 -2.99
CA SER A 72 -2.99 -9.12 -3.52
C SER A 72 -3.82 -7.84 -3.43
N GLU A 73 -4.37 -7.37 -4.55
CA GLU A 73 -5.35 -6.28 -4.53
C GLU A 73 -6.60 -6.75 -3.77
N VAL A 74 -6.95 -6.03 -2.70
CA VAL A 74 -8.17 -6.20 -1.92
C VAL A 74 -9.10 -5.02 -2.18
N LYS A 75 -10.39 -5.31 -2.33
CA LYS A 75 -11.46 -4.31 -2.55
C LYS A 75 -12.05 -3.83 -1.23
#